data_AF-R0LAP3-F1
#
_entry.id   AF-R0LAP3-F1
#
_cell.length_a   1.000
_cell.length_b   1.000
_cell.length_c   1.000
_cell.angle_alpha   90.00
_cell.angle_beta   90.00
_cell.angle_gamma   90.00
#
_symmetry.space_group_name_H-M   'P 1'
#
loop_
_entity.id
_entity.type
_entity.pdbx_description
1 polymer ?
#
loop_
_entity_poly.entity_id
_entity_poly.type
_entity_poly.pdbx_seq_one_letter_code
_entity_poly.pdbx_strand_id
1 'polypeptide(L)'
;VFGVLLGYPAAYHFPVEEGGENCLALRPLRVFTVQARCPRIQDGLGVQIYSFSIPESLHEELREVLDAWCDDLRDSFRAQSDFVDLCISSEVVSLPAVAL
;
A
#
# COMPACT_ATOMS: atom_id res chain seq x y z
N VAL A 1 -5.65 -17.37 -6.43
CA VAL A 1 -6.59 -18.22 -7.19
C VAL A 1 -7.66 -17.32 -7.79
N PHE A 2 -7.53 -16.91 -9.06
CA PHE A 2 -8.55 -16.20 -9.88
C PHE A 2 -8.16 -16.16 -11.39
N GLY A 3 -6.89 -16.42 -11.75
CA GLY A 3 -6.43 -16.33 -13.15
C GLY A 3 -6.93 -17.41 -14.12
N VAL A 4 -7.31 -18.60 -13.65
CA VAL A 4 -7.71 -19.71 -14.55
C VAL A 4 -9.07 -19.46 -15.22
N LEU A 5 -10.00 -18.77 -14.54
CA LEU A 5 -11.33 -18.48 -15.09
C LEU A 5 -11.33 -17.33 -16.12
N LEU A 6 -10.21 -16.61 -16.23
CA LEU A 6 -10.02 -15.51 -17.21
C LEU A 6 -9.23 -15.95 -18.46
N GLY A 7 -8.96 -17.24 -18.63
CA GLY A 7 -8.33 -17.76 -19.86
C GLY A 7 -6.81 -17.54 -19.95
N TYR A 8 -6.09 -17.64 -18.83
CA TYR A 8 -4.62 -17.56 -18.78
C TYR A 8 -3.92 -18.92 -18.90
N PRO A 9 -2.66 -18.96 -19.39
CA PRO A 9 -1.70 -17.86 -19.41
C PRO A 9 -1.71 -17.06 -20.72
N ALA A 10 -2.05 -15.76 -20.65
CA ALA A 10 -1.71 -14.82 -21.70
C ALA A 10 -0.20 -14.56 -21.63
N ALA A 11 0.52 -14.92 -22.69
CA ALA A 11 1.93 -14.61 -22.83
C ALA A 11 2.08 -13.13 -23.21
N TYR A 12 2.46 -12.30 -22.24
CA TYR A 12 2.81 -10.91 -22.51
C TYR A 12 4.26 -10.83 -22.96
N HIS A 13 4.47 -10.53 -24.24
CA HIS A 13 5.80 -10.22 -24.76
C HIS A 13 5.98 -8.70 -24.75
N PHE A 14 6.76 -8.19 -23.79
CA PHE A 14 7.23 -6.81 -23.84
C PHE A 14 8.51 -6.78 -24.66
N PRO A 15 8.61 -5.93 -25.69
CA PRO A 15 9.87 -5.73 -26.39
C PRO A 15 10.88 -5.15 -25.39
N VAL A 16 12.01 -5.83 -25.26
CA VAL A 16 13.16 -5.34 -24.49
C VAL A 16 13.79 -4.24 -25.31
N GLU A 17 13.23 -3.02 -25.23
CA GLU A 17 14.00 -1.84 -25.58
C GLU A 17 15.05 -1.62 -24.48
N GLU A 18 16.28 -1.34 -24.89
CA GLU A 18 17.40 -1.00 -24.00
C GLU A 18 17.02 0.25 -23.19
N GLY A 19 16.46 0.04 -21.99
CA GLY A 19 15.94 1.10 -21.12
C GLY A 19 14.48 0.94 -20.67
N GLY A 20 13.82 -0.17 -20.97
CA GLY A 20 12.39 -0.39 -20.73
C GLY A 20 11.96 -0.58 -19.27
N GLU A 21 11.39 0.47 -18.72
CA GLU A 21 10.48 0.51 -17.58
C GLU A 21 9.36 -0.57 -17.62
N ASN A 22 9.66 -1.83 -17.27
CA ASN A 22 8.67 -2.94 -17.24
C ASN A 22 7.93 -3.00 -15.87
N CYS A 23 6.63 -3.31 -15.85
CA CYS A 23 5.83 -3.55 -14.62
C CYS A 23 6.34 -4.76 -13.79
N LEU A 24 7.17 -5.62 -14.38
CA LEU A 24 7.88 -6.70 -13.66
C LEU A 24 9.24 -6.27 -13.10
N ALA A 25 9.71 -5.07 -13.42
CA ALA A 25 10.96 -4.56 -12.86
C ALA A 25 10.79 -4.38 -11.35
N LEU A 26 11.79 -4.81 -10.58
CA LEU A 26 11.88 -4.47 -9.16
C LEU A 26 12.05 -2.97 -9.07
N ARG A 27 11.01 -2.27 -8.59
CA ARG A 27 11.06 -0.83 -8.38
C ARG A 27 11.01 -0.53 -6.88
N PRO A 28 11.70 0.53 -6.42
CA PRO A 28 11.47 1.04 -5.09
C PRO A 28 10.02 1.50 -4.97
N LEU A 29 9.28 0.84 -4.09
CA LEU A 29 7.93 1.21 -3.70
C LEU A 29 7.97 1.66 -2.25
N ARG A 30 7.26 2.75 -1.95
CA ARG A 30 6.96 3.11 -0.57
C ARG A 30 5.68 2.43 -0.17
N VAL A 31 5.78 1.51 0.79
CA VAL A 31 4.63 0.83 1.38
C VAL A 31 4.21 1.63 2.60
N PHE A 32 2.93 1.98 2.65
CA PHE A 32 2.28 2.58 3.80
C PHE A 32 1.47 1.52 4.52
N THR A 33 1.71 1.42 5.83
CA THR A 33 1.02 0.48 6.71
C THR A 33 0.34 1.28 7.81
N VAL A 34 -0.97 1.07 7.97
CA VAL A 34 -1.74 1.65 9.06
C VAL A 34 -2.24 0.54 9.96
N GLN A 35 -1.94 0.66 11.24
CA GLN A 35 -2.36 -0.29 12.27
C GLN A 35 -3.06 0.45 13.40
N ALA A 36 -4.02 -0.20 14.04
CA ALA A 36 -4.57 0.24 15.31
C ALA A 36 -4.98 -0.98 16.13
N ARG A 37 -5.19 -0.80 17.43
CA ARG A 37 -5.72 -1.85 18.30
C ARG A 37 -7.21 -1.69 18.47
N CYS A 38 -7.96 -2.79 18.47
CA CYS A 38 -9.38 -2.77 18.82
C CYS A 38 -9.58 -3.33 20.23
N PRO A 39 -9.87 -2.51 21.26
CA PRO A 39 -10.06 -2.99 22.63
C PRO A 39 -11.24 -3.94 22.80
N ARG A 40 -12.19 -3.92 21.85
CA ARG A 40 -13.40 -4.76 21.88
C ARG A 40 -13.14 -6.18 21.39
N ILE A 41 -12.01 -6.42 20.74
CA ILE A 41 -11.56 -7.74 20.30
C ILE A 41 -10.60 -8.30 21.35
N GLN A 42 -10.73 -9.60 21.65
CA GLN A 42 -9.92 -10.29 22.65
C GLN A 42 -8.41 -10.00 22.46
N ASP A 43 -7.72 -9.77 23.58
CA ASP A 43 -6.29 -9.42 23.66
C ASP A 43 -5.86 -8.10 23.00
N GLY A 44 -6.81 -7.21 22.66
CA GLY A 44 -6.48 -5.91 22.06
C GLY A 44 -5.76 -6.07 20.73
N LEU A 45 -6.25 -7.00 19.90
CA LEU A 45 -5.65 -7.38 18.62
C LEU A 45 -5.26 -6.14 17.81
N GLY A 46 -3.99 -6.09 17.40
CA GLY A 46 -3.52 -5.14 16.41
C GLY A 46 -4.10 -5.50 15.05
N VAL A 47 -4.91 -4.61 14.49
CA VAL A 47 -5.52 -4.75 13.18
C VAL A 47 -4.79 -3.86 12.19
N GLN A 48 -4.39 -4.43 11.05
CA GLN A 48 -3.93 -3.65 9.92
C GLN A 48 -5.13 -3.16 9.12
N ILE A 49 -5.27 -1.83 9.06
CA ILE A 49 -6.45 -1.16 8.51
C ILE A 49 -6.20 -0.79 7.05
N TYR A 50 -4.99 -0.34 6.75
CA TYR A 50 -4.55 -0.03 5.39
C TYR A 50 -3.18 -0.64 5.12
N SER A 51 -3.00 -1.09 3.88
CA SER A 51 -1.71 -1.47 3.32
C SER A 51 -1.74 -1.18 1.83
N PHE A 52 -1.05 -0.12 1.43
CA PHE A 52 -0.93 0.26 0.03
C PHE A 52 0.50 0.67 -0.28
N SER A 53 0.83 0.74 -1.56
CA SER A 53 2.14 1.18 -2.00
C SER A 53 2.04 2.17 -3.14
N ILE A 54 3.02 3.06 -3.22
CA ILE A 54 3.21 3.97 -4.34
C ILE A 54 4.65 3.81 -4.88
N PRO A 55 4.90 4.12 -6.15
CA PRO A 55 6.26 4.30 -6.63
C PRO A 55 7.00 5.34 -5.79
N GLU A 56 8.21 5.02 -5.31
CA GLU A 56 9.00 5.95 -4.50
C GLU A 56 9.30 7.26 -5.25
N SER A 57 9.42 7.19 -6.58
CA SER A 57 9.61 8.36 -7.44
C SER A 57 8.47 9.38 -7.36
N LEU A 58 7.25 8.94 -6.99
CA LEU A 58 6.07 9.80 -6.86
C LEU A 58 5.86 10.30 -5.42
N HIS A 59 6.67 9.87 -4.46
CA HIS A 59 6.46 10.21 -3.05
C HIS A 59 6.49 11.72 -2.81
N GLU A 60 7.48 12.43 -3.37
CA GLU A 60 7.59 13.88 -3.20
C GLU A 60 6.42 14.64 -3.84
N GLU A 61 5.95 14.19 -5.01
CA GLU A 61 4.82 14.78 -5.72
C GLU A 61 3.49 14.56 -4.98
N LEU A 62 3.33 13.40 -4.35
CA LEU A 62 2.13 13.03 -3.61
C LEU A 62 2.18 13.42 -2.13
N ARG A 63 3.30 13.98 -1.65
CA ARG A 63 3.53 14.22 -0.21
C ARG A 63 2.40 15.02 0.43
N GLU A 64 2.01 16.14 -0.17
CA GLU A 64 0.94 16.99 0.38
C GLU A 64 -0.40 16.24 0.51
N VAL A 65 -0.73 15.42 -0.50
CA VAL A 65 -1.95 14.60 -0.49
C VAL A 65 -1.86 13.49 0.56
N LEU A 66 -0.70 12.86 0.71
CA LEU A 66 -0.44 11.81 1.70
C LEU A 66 -0.48 12.36 3.13
N ASP A 67 0.09 13.55 3.36
CA ASP A 67 0.10 14.22 4.65
C ASP A 67 -1.32 14.62 5.05
N ALA A 68 -2.07 15.25 4.13
CA ALA A 68 -3.48 15.57 4.34
C ALA A 68 -4.31 14.32 4.64
N TRP A 69 -4.12 13.24 3.88
CA TRP A 69 -4.77 11.96 4.13
C TRP A 69 -4.41 11.39 5.51
N CYS A 70 -3.15 11.49 5.96
CA CYS A 70 -2.74 11.03 7.29
C CYS A 70 -3.41 11.83 8.41
N ASP A 71 -3.56 13.14 8.23
CA ASP A 71 -4.21 14.01 9.21
C ASP A 71 -5.71 13.77 9.28
N ASP A 72 -6.39 13.68 8.13
CA ASP A 72 -7.81 13.31 8.05
C ASP A 72 -8.08 11.95 8.69
N LEU A 73 -7.18 10.99 8.48
CA LEU A 73 -7.24 9.68 9.10
C LEU A 73 -7.09 9.77 10.61
N ARG A 74 -6.11 10.53 11.13
CA ARG A 74 -5.94 10.73 12.58
C ARG A 74 -7.17 11.37 13.21
N ASP A 75 -7.76 12.37 12.56
CA ASP A 75 -8.95 13.05 13.07
C ASP A 75 -10.19 12.15 13.04
N SER A 76 -10.34 11.34 11.99
CA SER A 76 -11.38 10.30 11.93
C SER A 76 -11.22 9.27 13.06
N PHE A 77 -9.98 8.88 13.39
CA PHE A 77 -9.70 7.99 14.51
C PHE A 77 -9.94 8.65 15.87
N ARG A 78 -9.73 9.96 16.02
CA ARG A 78 -10.06 10.68 17.25
C ARG A 78 -11.57 10.82 17.48
N ALA A 79 -12.37 10.80 16.42
CA ALA A 79 -13.82 10.90 16.50
C ALA A 79 -14.53 9.58 16.90
N GLN A 80 -13.80 8.47 16.95
CA GLN A 80 -14.30 7.14 17.29
C GLN A 80 -13.58 6.56 18.51
N SER A 81 -14.16 5.55 19.17
CA SER A 81 -13.59 4.90 20.37
C SER A 81 -13.38 3.39 20.24
N ASP A 82 -13.64 2.83 19.07
CA ASP A 82 -13.53 1.40 18.79
C ASP A 82 -12.09 0.96 18.48
N PHE A 83 -11.27 1.88 17.98
CA PHE A 83 -9.85 1.70 17.70
C PHE A 83 -8.99 2.69 18.49
N VAL A 84 -7.86 2.21 19.01
CA VAL A 84 -6.88 2.98 19.77
C VAL A 84 -5.47 2.70 19.24
N ASP A 85 -4.47 3.45 19.71
CA ASP A 85 -3.06 3.23 19.34
C ASP A 85 -2.83 3.23 17.82
N LEU A 86 -3.42 4.20 17.11
CA LEU A 86 -3.21 4.38 15.67
C LEU A 86 -1.71 4.59 15.38
N CYS A 87 -1.15 3.74 14.54
CA CYS A 87 0.21 3.79 14.04
C CYS A 87 0.18 3.87 12.51
N ILE A 88 0.79 4.91 11.95
CA ILE A 88 1.00 5.08 10.52
C ILE A 88 2.50 4.98 10.28
N SER A 89 2.94 3.97 9.53
CA SER A 89 4.33 3.78 9.15
C SER A 89 4.49 3.72 7.64
N SER A 90 5.68 4.07 7.16
CA SER A 90 6.06 3.83 5.77
C SER A 90 7.48 3.29 5.68
N GLU A 91 7.71 2.42 4.70
CA GLU A 91 9.02 1.86 4.40
C GLU A 91 9.21 1.76 2.89
N VAL A 92 10.47 1.85 2.44
CA VAL A 92 10.80 1.66 1.03
C VAL A 92 11.28 0.24 0.83
N VAL A 93 10.61 -0.48 -0.05
CA VAL A 93 10.90 -1.87 -0.39
C VAL A 93 11.03 -2.02 -1.90
N SER A 94 11.96 -2.88 -2.34
CA SER A 94 12.10 -3.22 -3.74
C SER A 94 11.17 -4.39 -4.07
N LEU A 95 10.03 -4.09 -4.69
CA LEU A 95 9.02 -5.08 -5.05
C LEU A 95 8.73 -5.06 -6.57
N PRO A 96 8.22 -6.17 -7.13
CA PRO A 96 7.68 -6.17 -8.48
C PRO A 96 6.47 -5.21 -8.55
N ALA A 97 6.49 -4.26 -9.48
CA ALA A 97 5.41 -3.29 -9.65
C ALA A 97 4.21 -3.89 -10.41
N VAL A 98 3.58 -4.93 -9.87
CA VAL A 98 2.35 -5.48 -10.44
C VAL A 98 1.16 -4.66 -9.92
N ALA A 99 0.65 -3.75 -10.74
CA ALA A 99 -0.66 -3.13 -10.50
C ALA A 99 -1.76 -4.10 -10.99
N LEU A 100 -2.76 -4.36 -10.15
CA LEU A 100 -3.99 -5.10 -10.51
C LEU A 100 -5.15 -4.11 -10.70
#